data_AF-A0A1A8D4X9-F1
#
_entry.id   AF-A0A1A8D4X9-F1
#
_cell.length_a   1.000
_cell.length_b   1.000
_cell.length_c   1.000
_cell.angle_alpha   90.00
_cell.angle_beta   90.00
_cell.angle_gamma   90.00
#
_symmetry.space_group_name_H-M   'P 1'
#
loop_
_entity.id
_entity.type
_entity.pdbx_description
1 polymer ?
#
loop_
_entity_poly.entity_id
_entity_poly.type
_entity_poly.pdbx_seq_one_letter_code
_entity_poly.pdbx_strand_id
1 'polypeptide(L)'
;KTVLVPTSGIFKDDNPKHELNADTEAFCNALNCIQNLSSAGDNTRKVLRDCENLIDSLVYYIRRTVDDKNADDKSTGISVHILHNLTYEFEPELPKKITRCSSESQKNVASERTRVGCFPRRTAKVTKDPEEESPVLKEQTSPQGSEYLWSSITMRLYLSLLVCSQNVTTQLAAIGALHNATAGSGEMPKVVAATLKREKDTLKVIETFLQKKDENLMKAAISLIRNLSQHRVFQSTIVNKMLPEINNLLAERKEVVPLCQILINLCWNSTENS
;
A
#
# COMPACT_ATOMS: atom_id res chain seq x y z
N LYS A 1 -15.91 9.13 -20.42
CA LYS A 1 -14.95 9.45 -21.50
C LYS A 1 -13.76 8.54 -21.27
N THR A 2 -13.51 7.60 -22.17
CA THR A 2 -12.46 6.59 -22.05
C THR A 2 -11.10 7.22 -22.37
N VAL A 3 -10.10 7.07 -21.49
CA VAL A 3 -8.73 7.48 -21.80
C VAL A 3 -7.99 6.27 -22.35
N LEU A 4 -7.72 6.31 -23.65
CA LEU A 4 -6.70 5.46 -24.25
C LEU A 4 -5.36 6.10 -23.92
N VAL A 5 -4.47 5.35 -23.29
CA VAL A 5 -3.08 5.77 -23.08
C VAL A 5 -2.23 5.12 -24.17
N PRO A 6 -1.87 5.85 -25.25
CA PRO A 6 -0.96 5.35 -26.28
C PRO A 6 0.35 4.91 -25.62
N THR A 7 1.01 3.89 -26.14
CA THR A 7 2.23 3.25 -25.59
C THR A 7 2.09 2.41 -24.32
N SER A 8 0.96 2.48 -23.59
CA SER A 8 0.73 1.58 -22.44
C SER A 8 0.91 0.13 -22.87
N GLY A 9 0.30 -0.25 -24.00
CA GLY A 9 0.31 -1.60 -24.55
C GLY A 9 -0.83 -2.48 -24.02
N ILE A 10 -1.78 -1.91 -23.26
CA ILE A 10 -2.98 -2.63 -22.78
C ILE A 10 -3.79 -3.20 -23.94
N PHE A 11 -3.86 -2.48 -25.06
CA PHE A 11 -4.65 -2.84 -26.23
C PHE A 11 -3.77 -3.35 -27.38
N LYS A 12 -2.59 -3.90 -27.08
CA LYS A 12 -1.61 -4.31 -28.11
C LYS A 12 -2.15 -5.36 -29.07
N ASP A 13 -3.01 -6.26 -28.57
CA ASP A 13 -3.65 -7.30 -29.38
C ASP A 13 -4.84 -6.77 -30.19
N ASP A 14 -5.53 -5.74 -29.70
CA ASP A 14 -6.70 -5.15 -30.37
C ASP A 14 -6.31 -4.19 -31.49
N ASN A 15 -5.17 -3.49 -31.37
CA ASN A 15 -4.74 -2.53 -32.39
C ASN A 15 -3.22 -2.28 -32.43
N PRO A 16 -2.40 -3.22 -32.94
CA PRO A 16 -0.94 -3.14 -32.92
C PRO A 16 -0.35 -1.93 -33.67
N LYS A 17 -1.11 -1.33 -34.59
CA LYS A 17 -0.71 -0.11 -35.33
C LYS A 17 -0.66 1.14 -34.46
N HIS A 18 -1.37 1.15 -33.32
CA HIS A 18 -1.45 2.30 -32.44
C HIS A 18 -0.19 2.45 -31.56
N GLU A 19 0.55 1.36 -31.31
CA GLU A 19 1.88 1.40 -30.67
C GLU A 19 2.98 1.86 -31.64
N LEU A 20 2.92 1.44 -32.90
CA LEU A 20 3.93 1.76 -33.94
C LEU A 20 3.99 3.24 -34.32
N ASN A 21 2.92 4.01 -34.06
CA ASN A 21 2.81 5.43 -34.38
C ASN A 21 2.76 6.34 -33.15
N ALA A 22 2.95 5.79 -31.95
CA ALA A 22 2.81 6.57 -30.74
C ALA A 22 4.09 7.38 -30.48
N ASP A 23 3.94 8.71 -30.48
CA ASP A 23 5.00 9.64 -30.14
C ASP A 23 5.30 9.58 -28.63
N THR A 24 6.46 9.00 -28.29
CA THR A 24 6.96 8.87 -26.92
C THR A 24 7.09 10.23 -26.22
N GLU A 25 7.41 11.30 -26.97
CA GLU A 25 7.52 12.64 -26.41
C GLU A 25 6.13 13.21 -26.08
N ALA A 26 5.16 13.07 -26.99
CA ALA A 26 3.77 13.45 -26.72
C ALA A 26 3.20 12.68 -25.52
N PHE A 27 3.49 11.38 -25.41
CA PHE A 27 3.10 10.57 -24.26
C PHE A 27 3.72 11.07 -22.95
N CYS A 28 5.04 11.32 -22.94
CA CYS A 28 5.72 11.87 -21.78
C CYS A 28 5.16 13.24 -21.39
N ASN A 29 4.85 14.11 -22.36
CA ASN A 29 4.27 15.43 -22.11
C ASN A 29 2.87 15.33 -21.51
N ALA A 30 2.03 14.42 -22.02
CA ALA A 30 0.71 14.14 -21.44
C ALA A 30 0.82 13.63 -20.00
N LEU A 31 1.76 12.72 -19.70
CA LEU A 31 2.00 12.26 -18.33
C LEU A 31 2.42 13.39 -17.39
N ASN A 32 3.30 14.30 -17.83
CA ASN A 32 3.69 15.45 -17.00
C ASN A 32 2.48 16.35 -16.66
N CYS A 33 1.56 16.56 -17.61
CA CYS A 33 0.31 17.27 -17.34
C CYS A 33 -0.53 16.55 -16.28
N ILE A 34 -0.69 15.23 -16.40
CA ILE A 34 -1.45 14.42 -15.43
C ILE A 34 -0.77 14.42 -14.06
N GLN A 35 0.56 14.38 -14.00
CA GLN A 35 1.33 14.48 -12.76
C GLN A 35 1.00 15.78 -12.03
N ASN A 36 1.04 16.92 -12.73
CA ASN A 36 0.67 18.21 -12.14
C ASN A 36 -0.78 18.23 -11.64
N LEU A 37 -1.72 17.67 -12.41
CA LEU A 37 -3.13 17.56 -12.01
C LEU A 37 -3.30 16.68 -10.76
N SER A 38 -2.59 15.56 -10.68
CA SER A 38 -2.66 14.62 -9.56
C SER A 38 -2.20 15.24 -8.23
N SER A 39 -1.36 16.28 -8.30
CA SER A 39 -0.88 17.04 -7.14
C SER A 39 -1.80 18.21 -6.75
N ALA A 40 -2.78 18.58 -7.59
CA ALA A 40 -3.53 19.83 -7.44
C ALA A 40 -4.54 19.84 -6.28
N GLY A 41 -5.09 18.69 -5.89
CA GLY A 41 -6.08 18.61 -4.81
C GLY A 41 -6.88 17.31 -4.80
N ASP A 42 -7.68 17.13 -3.76
CA ASP A 42 -8.55 15.97 -3.52
C ASP A 42 -9.57 15.74 -4.66
N ASN A 43 -10.28 16.78 -5.08
CA ASN A 43 -11.26 16.71 -6.16
C ASN A 43 -10.62 16.29 -7.48
N THR A 44 -9.45 16.83 -7.81
CA THR A 44 -8.72 16.46 -9.03
C THR A 44 -8.23 15.03 -8.97
N ARG A 45 -7.70 14.58 -7.82
CA ARG A 45 -7.32 13.16 -7.62
C ARG A 45 -8.53 12.25 -7.85
N LYS A 46 -9.68 12.57 -7.27
CA LYS A 46 -10.90 11.78 -7.45
C LYS A 46 -11.32 11.69 -8.92
N VAL A 47 -11.33 12.81 -9.65
CA VAL A 47 -11.62 12.81 -11.09
C VAL A 47 -10.65 11.94 -11.89
N LEU A 48 -9.36 11.95 -11.54
CA LEU A 48 -8.35 11.09 -12.17
C LEU A 48 -8.54 9.62 -11.80
N ARG A 49 -8.96 9.29 -10.57
CA ARG A 49 -9.27 7.91 -10.16
C ARG A 49 -10.52 7.35 -10.85
N ASP A 50 -11.51 8.21 -11.10
CA ASP A 50 -12.73 7.89 -11.83
C ASP A 50 -12.51 7.89 -13.36
N CYS A 51 -11.32 8.26 -13.81
CA CYS A 51 -10.98 8.29 -15.22
C CYS A 51 -10.75 6.87 -15.74
N GLU A 52 -11.71 6.39 -16.51
CA GLU A 52 -11.72 5.07 -17.11
C GLU A 52 -10.39 4.75 -17.84
N ASN A 53 -9.79 3.61 -17.50
CA ASN A 53 -8.54 3.07 -18.02
C ASN A 53 -7.26 3.87 -17.74
N LEU A 54 -7.33 5.00 -17.01
CA LEU A 54 -6.12 5.76 -16.68
C LEU A 54 -5.19 4.97 -15.77
N ILE A 55 -5.70 4.51 -14.62
CA ILE A 55 -4.88 3.78 -13.63
C ILE A 55 -4.42 2.44 -14.20
N ASP A 56 -5.31 1.71 -14.87
CA ASP A 56 -5.00 0.45 -15.55
C ASP A 56 -3.80 0.63 -16.47
N SER A 57 -3.85 1.65 -17.34
CA SER A 57 -2.79 1.96 -18.30
C SER A 57 -1.45 2.31 -17.66
N LEU A 58 -1.47 3.09 -16.57
CA LEU A 58 -0.25 3.43 -15.84
C LEU A 58 0.38 2.19 -15.21
N VAL A 59 -0.42 1.34 -14.55
CA VAL A 59 0.07 0.10 -13.93
C VAL A 59 0.62 -0.85 -14.98
N TYR A 60 -0.09 -1.02 -16.09
CA TYR A 60 0.37 -1.88 -17.19
C TYR A 60 1.67 -1.35 -17.82
N TYR A 61 1.77 -0.04 -18.06
CA TYR A 61 3.00 0.57 -18.59
C TYR A 61 4.20 0.31 -17.66
N ILE A 62 4.06 0.57 -16.36
CA ILE A 62 5.12 0.33 -15.37
C ILE A 62 5.48 -1.15 -15.30
N ARG A 63 4.49 -2.05 -15.33
CA ARG A 63 4.74 -3.50 -15.33
C ARG A 63 5.55 -3.90 -16.55
N ARG A 64 5.16 -3.42 -17.74
CA ARG A 64 5.87 -3.71 -18.98
C ARG A 64 7.33 -3.23 -18.93
N THR A 65 7.58 -2.01 -18.46
CA THR A 65 8.95 -1.48 -18.39
C THR A 65 9.80 -2.19 -17.35
N VAL A 66 9.21 -2.65 -16.24
CA VAL A 66 9.92 -3.52 -15.27
C VAL A 66 10.25 -4.88 -15.89
N ASP A 67 9.30 -5.51 -16.59
CA ASP A 67 9.49 -6.81 -17.27
C ASP A 67 10.56 -6.72 -18.38
N ASP A 68 10.59 -5.59 -19.11
CA ASP A 68 11.59 -5.26 -20.13
C ASP A 68 12.97 -4.86 -19.54
N LYS A 69 13.14 -4.91 -18.20
CA LYS A 69 14.34 -4.47 -17.47
C LYS A 69 14.72 -3.00 -17.72
N ASN A 70 13.72 -2.17 -17.97
CA ASN A 70 13.84 -0.73 -18.23
C ASN A 70 13.09 0.10 -17.15
N ALA A 71 13.27 -0.28 -15.88
CA ALA A 71 12.57 0.33 -14.74
C ALA A 71 12.85 1.83 -14.55
N ASP A 72 13.96 2.34 -15.08
CA ASP A 72 14.37 3.76 -15.00
C ASP A 72 13.92 4.60 -16.22
N ASP A 73 13.01 4.06 -17.04
CA ASP A 73 12.36 4.83 -18.09
C ASP A 73 11.67 6.09 -17.54
N LYS A 74 11.80 7.20 -18.27
CA LYS A 74 11.30 8.52 -17.83
C LYS A 74 9.80 8.49 -17.55
N SER A 75 9.02 7.89 -18.44
CA SER A 75 7.57 7.79 -18.30
C SER A 75 7.17 6.82 -17.19
N THR A 76 8.02 5.83 -16.88
CA THR A 76 7.82 4.95 -15.71
C THR A 76 7.90 5.75 -14.42
N GLY A 77 8.95 6.55 -14.24
CA GLY A 77 9.10 7.41 -13.07
C GLY A 77 7.93 8.38 -12.89
N ILE A 78 7.46 9.02 -13.97
CA ILE A 78 6.29 9.92 -13.94
C ILE A 78 5.01 9.13 -13.59
N SER A 79 4.82 7.95 -14.17
CA SER A 79 3.64 7.10 -13.91
C SER A 79 3.57 6.66 -12.45
N VAL A 80 4.69 6.23 -11.86
CA VAL A 80 4.77 5.88 -10.44
C VAL A 80 4.45 7.08 -9.55
N HIS A 81 4.89 8.28 -9.93
CA HIS A 81 4.57 9.51 -9.20
C HIS A 81 3.07 9.85 -9.26
N ILE A 82 2.43 9.69 -10.42
CA ILE A 82 0.98 9.84 -10.55
C ILE A 82 0.27 8.85 -9.62
N LEU A 83 0.63 7.56 -9.67
CA LEU A 83 -0.01 6.55 -8.82
C LEU A 83 0.21 6.81 -7.32
N HIS A 84 1.40 7.27 -6.92
CA HIS A 84 1.69 7.72 -5.55
C HIS A 84 0.69 8.80 -5.10
N ASN A 85 0.50 9.83 -5.91
CA ASN A 85 -0.45 10.91 -5.64
C ASN A 85 -1.89 10.41 -5.59
N LEU A 86 -2.28 9.54 -6.53
CA LEU A 86 -3.63 8.99 -6.56
C LEU A 86 -3.92 8.07 -5.37
N THR A 87 -2.91 7.41 -4.80
CA THR A 87 -3.05 6.56 -3.61
C THR A 87 -3.29 7.37 -2.33
N TYR A 88 -2.91 8.65 -2.31
CA TYR A 88 -3.10 9.53 -1.15
C TYR A 88 -4.58 9.73 -0.81
N GLU A 89 -4.97 9.44 0.44
CA GLU A 89 -6.35 9.53 0.94
C GLU A 89 -7.38 8.79 0.06
N PHE A 90 -7.03 7.61 -0.45
CA PHE A 90 -7.96 6.80 -1.26
C PHE A 90 -8.99 6.03 -0.41
N GLU A 91 -8.63 5.54 0.78
CA GLU A 91 -9.51 4.71 1.60
C GLU A 91 -10.94 5.27 1.78
N PRO A 92 -11.14 6.56 2.11
CA PRO A 92 -12.48 7.10 2.35
C PRO A 92 -13.42 7.05 1.13
N GLU A 93 -12.87 6.87 -0.08
CA GLU A 93 -13.64 6.76 -1.31
C GLU A 93 -14.11 5.33 -1.60
N LEU A 94 -13.63 4.33 -0.86
CA LEU A 94 -14.10 2.96 -1.00
C LEU A 94 -15.60 2.88 -0.68
N PRO A 95 -16.37 2.07 -1.44
CA PRO A 95 -17.80 1.90 -1.21
C PRO A 95 -18.12 1.57 0.26
N LYS A 96 -19.04 2.30 0.90
CA LYS A 96 -19.35 2.14 2.34
C LYS A 96 -19.82 0.73 2.76
N LYS A 97 -20.30 -0.09 1.82
CA LYS A 97 -20.66 -1.51 2.07
C LYS A 97 -19.42 -2.36 2.39
N ILE A 98 -18.26 -1.91 1.93
CA ILE A 98 -16.96 -2.57 2.05
C ILE A 98 -16.28 -2.17 3.39
N THR A 99 -16.62 -1.00 3.96
CA THR A 99 -16.00 -0.48 5.21
C THR A 99 -16.87 -0.64 6.48
N ARG A 100 -18.20 -0.84 6.38
CA ARG A 100 -19.11 -0.81 7.55
C ARG A 100 -19.18 -2.08 8.39
N CYS A 101 -18.82 -3.24 7.87
CA CYS A 101 -19.13 -4.51 8.53
C CYS A 101 -18.20 -4.86 9.72
N SER A 102 -17.24 -4.00 10.03
CA SER A 102 -16.39 -4.10 11.22
C SER A 102 -16.95 -3.33 12.44
N SER A 103 -17.84 -2.34 12.21
CA SER A 103 -18.29 -1.42 13.27
C SER A 103 -19.55 -1.87 14.03
N GLU A 104 -20.37 -2.75 13.46
CA GLU A 104 -21.60 -3.26 14.11
C GLU A 104 -21.33 -4.51 14.97
N SER A 105 -20.27 -5.25 14.69
CA SER A 105 -19.83 -6.43 15.46
C SER A 105 -19.42 -6.11 16.89
N GLN A 106 -18.98 -4.87 17.16
CA GLN A 106 -18.61 -4.41 18.51
C GLN A 106 -19.78 -3.87 19.33
N LYS A 107 -20.91 -3.49 18.72
CA LYS A 107 -22.07 -2.93 19.45
C LYS A 107 -23.03 -3.99 19.98
N ASN A 108 -23.04 -5.19 19.40
CA ASN A 108 -23.98 -6.25 19.79
C ASN A 108 -23.51 -7.14 20.95
N VAL A 109 -22.29 -6.96 21.47
CA VAL A 109 -21.78 -7.71 22.64
C VAL A 109 -22.13 -7.03 23.99
N ALA A 110 -22.66 -5.80 23.96
CA ALA A 110 -22.88 -5.00 25.16
C ALA A 110 -24.31 -5.06 25.76
N SER A 111 -25.29 -5.74 25.15
CA SER A 111 -26.70 -5.67 25.60
C SER A 111 -27.34 -6.97 26.10
N GLU A 112 -26.59 -7.98 26.53
CA GLU A 112 -27.16 -9.11 27.29
C GLU A 112 -26.27 -9.51 28.46
N ARG A 113 -26.28 -8.69 29.52
CA ARG A 113 -25.82 -9.11 30.85
C ARG A 113 -26.89 -8.79 31.90
N THR A 114 -27.98 -9.55 31.89
CA THR A 114 -28.81 -9.72 33.09
C THR A 114 -29.55 -11.04 33.03
N ARG A 115 -28.98 -12.08 33.63
CA ARG A 115 -29.71 -13.13 34.37
C ARG A 115 -28.76 -14.03 35.13
N VAL A 116 -29.00 -14.08 36.44
CA VAL A 116 -28.33 -14.87 37.47
C VAL A 116 -28.72 -16.35 37.32
N GLY A 117 -27.76 -17.27 37.49
CA GLY A 117 -28.03 -18.71 37.53
C GLY A 117 -26.84 -19.51 38.07
N CYS A 118 -27.02 -20.09 39.25
CA CYS A 118 -26.08 -20.90 40.04
C CYS A 118 -26.03 -22.36 39.54
N PHE A 119 -24.85 -22.97 39.34
CA PHE A 119 -24.46 -24.40 39.55
C PHE A 119 -23.07 -24.70 38.90
N PRO A 120 -22.18 -25.53 39.51
CA PRO A 120 -20.87 -25.88 38.92
C PRO A 120 -20.80 -27.33 38.40
N ARG A 121 -20.24 -27.57 37.18
CA ARG A 121 -19.39 -28.75 36.82
C ARG A 121 -18.85 -28.77 35.37
N ARG A 122 -17.50 -28.86 35.30
CA ARG A 122 -16.59 -29.74 34.49
C ARG A 122 -16.62 -29.77 32.95
N THR A 123 -15.51 -29.23 32.40
CA THR A 123 -14.59 -29.70 31.33
C THR A 123 -15.10 -30.25 29.98
N ALA A 124 -14.60 -29.58 28.94
CA ALA A 124 -14.13 -30.05 27.64
C ALA A 124 -15.17 -30.45 26.57
N LYS A 125 -15.43 -29.50 25.68
CA LYS A 125 -15.39 -29.71 24.23
C LYS A 125 -14.85 -28.44 23.58
N VAL A 126 -13.72 -28.57 22.88
CA VAL A 126 -13.19 -27.55 21.96
C VAL A 126 -14.22 -27.37 20.86
N THR A 127 -15.05 -26.35 20.98
CA THR A 127 -15.82 -25.81 19.86
C THR A 127 -14.91 -24.83 19.14
N LYS A 128 -14.55 -25.19 17.92
CA LYS A 128 -13.84 -24.36 16.93
C LYS A 128 -14.34 -22.91 17.02
N ASP A 129 -13.38 -21.99 17.05
CA ASP A 129 -13.63 -20.55 16.95
C ASP A 129 -14.62 -20.26 15.81
N PRO A 130 -15.77 -19.61 16.09
CA PRO A 130 -16.59 -19.03 15.05
C PRO A 130 -16.01 -17.66 14.70
N GLU A 131 -14.80 -17.64 14.15
CA GLU A 131 -14.24 -16.48 13.44
C GLU A 131 -14.23 -16.77 11.93
N GLU A 132 -15.37 -17.12 11.36
CA GLU A 132 -15.53 -17.08 9.91
C GLU A 132 -16.84 -16.38 9.54
N GLU A 133 -16.69 -15.41 8.65
CA GLU A 133 -17.73 -14.65 7.94
C GLU A 133 -18.23 -13.36 8.60
N SER A 134 -17.31 -12.48 8.99
CA SER A 134 -17.49 -11.06 8.65
C SER A 134 -17.15 -10.88 7.16
N PRO A 135 -17.79 -9.97 6.41
CA PRO A 135 -17.35 -9.64 5.06
C PRO A 135 -16.08 -8.81 5.18
N VAL A 136 -14.97 -9.52 5.37
CA VAL A 136 -13.62 -8.99 5.31
C VAL A 136 -13.45 -8.40 3.92
N LEU A 137 -12.90 -7.19 3.87
CA LEU A 137 -12.46 -6.55 2.66
C LEU A 137 -11.54 -7.52 1.89
N LYS A 138 -12.04 -8.12 0.81
CA LYS A 138 -11.25 -9.05 -0.01
C LYS A 138 -10.64 -8.29 -1.17
N GLU A 139 -9.33 -8.41 -1.30
CA GLU A 139 -8.61 -7.94 -2.46
C GLU A 139 -9.18 -8.63 -3.73
N GLN A 140 -9.44 -7.85 -4.77
CA GLN A 140 -9.91 -8.39 -6.05
C GLN A 140 -8.76 -9.11 -6.77
N THR A 141 -9.02 -10.31 -7.28
CA THR A 141 -8.04 -11.09 -8.05
C THR A 141 -7.81 -10.54 -9.45
N SER A 142 -8.68 -9.65 -9.93
CA SER A 142 -8.61 -8.98 -11.23
C SER A 142 -9.05 -7.53 -11.07
N PRO A 143 -8.19 -6.68 -10.45
CA PRO A 143 -8.54 -5.30 -10.16
C PRO A 143 -8.76 -4.49 -11.44
N GLN A 144 -9.65 -3.50 -11.37
CA GLN A 144 -9.91 -2.54 -12.45
C GLN A 144 -9.93 -1.11 -11.93
N GLY A 145 -9.43 -0.16 -12.73
CA GLY A 145 -9.44 1.26 -12.36
C GLY A 145 -8.75 1.52 -11.02
N SER A 146 -9.46 2.20 -10.11
CA SER A 146 -8.93 2.59 -8.79
C SER A 146 -8.67 1.42 -7.83
N GLU A 147 -9.19 0.22 -8.12
CA GLU A 147 -8.89 -0.99 -7.33
C GLU A 147 -7.40 -1.37 -7.39
N TYR A 148 -6.70 -0.99 -8.47
CA TYR A 148 -5.27 -1.20 -8.58
C TYR A 148 -4.47 -0.49 -7.48
N LEU A 149 -4.95 0.65 -6.95
CA LEU A 149 -4.19 1.48 -6.00
C LEU A 149 -3.86 0.76 -4.68
N TRP A 150 -4.61 -0.29 -4.33
CA TRP A 150 -4.42 -1.09 -3.11
C TRP A 150 -4.34 -2.60 -3.39
N SER A 151 -4.20 -3.00 -4.65
CA SER A 151 -4.06 -4.41 -5.07
C SER A 151 -2.64 -4.95 -4.84
N SER A 152 -2.51 -6.25 -4.63
CA SER A 152 -1.23 -6.95 -4.50
C SER A 152 -0.38 -6.86 -5.75
N ILE A 153 -0.99 -6.75 -6.93
CA ILE A 153 -0.29 -6.55 -8.20
C ILE A 153 0.54 -5.27 -8.11
N THR A 154 -0.08 -4.16 -7.73
CA THR A 154 0.60 -2.86 -7.64
C THR A 154 1.55 -2.81 -6.45
N MET A 155 1.21 -3.41 -5.30
CA MET A 155 2.12 -3.48 -4.15
C MET A 155 3.42 -4.23 -4.51
N ARG A 156 3.33 -5.37 -5.20
CA ARG A 156 4.50 -6.09 -5.74
C ARG A 156 5.28 -5.27 -6.75
N LEU A 157 4.58 -4.50 -7.59
CA LEU A 157 5.21 -3.65 -8.58
C LEU A 157 6.05 -2.55 -7.91
N TYR A 158 5.53 -1.90 -6.87
CA TYR A 158 6.32 -0.95 -6.08
C TYR A 158 7.53 -1.61 -5.42
N LEU A 159 7.37 -2.78 -4.78
CA LEU A 159 8.51 -3.51 -4.21
C LEU A 159 9.56 -3.89 -5.27
N SER A 160 9.13 -4.24 -6.49
CA SER A 160 10.03 -4.55 -7.60
C SER A 160 10.80 -3.31 -8.05
N LEU A 161 10.14 -2.16 -8.15
CA LEU A 161 10.79 -0.88 -8.47
C LEU A 161 11.84 -0.49 -7.41
N LEU A 162 11.59 -0.76 -6.13
CA LEU A 162 12.57 -0.51 -5.07
C LEU A 162 13.86 -1.32 -5.26
N VAL A 163 13.78 -2.51 -5.87
CA VAL A 163 14.94 -3.36 -6.13
C VAL A 163 15.59 -3.04 -7.46
N CYS A 164 14.81 -2.80 -8.51
CA CYS A 164 15.30 -2.74 -9.89
C CYS A 164 15.64 -1.33 -10.38
N SER A 165 15.01 -0.28 -9.84
CA SER A 165 15.27 1.11 -10.24
C SER A 165 16.52 1.66 -9.56
N GLN A 166 17.32 2.45 -10.28
CA GLN A 166 18.40 3.28 -9.71
C GLN A 166 17.99 4.76 -9.59
N ASN A 167 16.84 5.14 -10.13
CA ASN A 167 16.32 6.49 -10.06
C ASN A 167 15.71 6.79 -8.68
N VAL A 168 16.37 7.65 -7.90
CA VAL A 168 15.95 8.05 -6.55
C VAL A 168 14.51 8.59 -6.50
N THR A 169 14.10 9.38 -7.48
CA THR A 169 12.73 9.94 -7.54
C THR A 169 11.68 8.84 -7.74
N THR A 170 11.98 7.83 -8.55
CA THR A 170 11.11 6.67 -8.78
C THR A 170 11.01 5.82 -7.51
N GLN A 171 12.13 5.58 -6.84
CA GLN A 171 12.16 4.88 -5.55
C GLN A 171 11.37 5.65 -4.46
N LEU A 172 11.55 6.96 -4.35
CA LEU A 172 10.79 7.81 -3.42
C LEU A 172 9.28 7.74 -3.68
N ALA A 173 8.87 7.82 -4.95
CA ALA A 173 7.46 7.70 -5.32
C ALA A 173 6.90 6.31 -4.99
N ALA A 174 7.66 5.24 -5.22
CA ALA A 174 7.24 3.88 -4.88
C ALA A 174 7.12 3.67 -3.35
N ILE A 175 8.10 4.12 -2.54
CA ILE A 175 8.00 4.09 -1.07
C ILE A 175 6.83 4.96 -0.60
N GLY A 176 6.64 6.14 -1.20
CA GLY A 176 5.53 7.04 -0.89
C GLY A 176 4.17 6.41 -1.16
N ALA A 177 4.01 5.69 -2.27
CA ALA A 177 2.78 4.98 -2.60
C ALA A 177 2.47 3.87 -1.58
N LEU A 178 3.48 3.08 -1.21
CA LEU A 178 3.36 2.07 -0.13
C LEU A 178 3.01 2.71 1.21
N HIS A 179 3.63 3.86 1.53
CA HIS A 179 3.35 4.62 2.75
C HIS A 179 1.89 5.10 2.77
N ASN A 180 1.38 5.64 1.66
CA ASN A 180 0.00 6.09 1.53
C ASN A 180 -1.00 4.92 1.63
N ALA A 181 -0.71 3.79 0.97
CA ALA A 181 -1.58 2.60 1.00
C ALA A 181 -1.65 1.93 2.37
N THR A 182 -0.64 2.13 3.23
CA THR A 182 -0.57 1.55 4.58
C THR A 182 -0.96 2.54 5.68
N ALA A 183 -1.36 3.77 5.31
CA ALA A 183 -1.70 4.83 6.26
C ALA A 183 -3.08 4.61 6.89
N GLY A 184 -3.15 4.72 8.21
CA GLY A 184 -4.40 4.61 8.97
C GLY A 184 -4.70 3.20 9.47
N SER A 185 -5.82 3.08 10.20
CA SER A 185 -6.25 1.87 10.90
C SER A 185 -7.53 1.26 10.35
N GLY A 186 -8.02 1.76 9.22
CA GLY A 186 -9.19 1.20 8.56
C GLY A 186 -8.88 -0.10 7.81
N GLU A 187 -9.88 -0.63 7.11
CA GLU A 187 -9.83 -2.01 6.61
C GLU A 187 -8.92 -2.16 5.38
N MET A 188 -8.84 -1.16 4.49
CA MET A 188 -7.97 -1.25 3.31
C MET A 188 -6.47 -1.30 3.70
N PRO A 189 -5.96 -0.40 4.56
CA PRO A 189 -4.58 -0.48 5.05
C PRO A 189 -4.22 -1.81 5.70
N LYS A 190 -5.16 -2.45 6.43
CA LYS A 190 -4.95 -3.78 7.02
C LYS A 190 -4.78 -4.85 5.95
N VAL A 191 -5.60 -4.83 4.89
CA VAL A 191 -5.46 -5.77 3.76
C VAL A 191 -4.14 -5.55 3.03
N VAL A 192 -3.78 -4.30 2.76
CA VAL A 192 -2.49 -3.96 2.13
C VAL A 192 -1.33 -4.46 3.00
N ALA A 193 -1.38 -4.25 4.32
CA ALA A 193 -0.36 -4.75 5.24
C ALA A 193 -0.29 -6.28 5.22
N ALA A 194 -1.43 -6.99 5.25
CA ALA A 194 -1.45 -8.45 5.14
C ALA A 194 -0.87 -8.94 3.80
N THR A 195 -1.17 -8.24 2.70
CA THR A 195 -0.60 -8.50 1.38
C THR A 195 0.91 -8.31 1.36
N LEU A 196 1.41 -7.17 1.82
CA LEU A 196 2.85 -6.91 1.93
C LEU A 196 3.58 -7.90 2.85
N LYS A 197 2.89 -8.42 3.87
CA LYS A 197 3.44 -9.44 4.78
C LYS A 197 3.61 -10.81 4.12
N ARG A 198 2.74 -11.15 3.15
CA ARG A 198 2.83 -12.37 2.34
C ARG A 198 3.95 -12.28 1.31
N GLU A 199 4.23 -11.07 0.80
CA GLU A 199 5.33 -10.85 -0.13
C GLU A 199 6.67 -11.14 0.56
N LYS A 200 7.48 -11.96 -0.11
CA LYS A 200 8.78 -12.37 0.40
C LYS A 200 9.70 -11.15 0.45
N ASP A 201 10.48 -11.06 1.53
CA ASP A 201 11.55 -10.06 1.67
C ASP A 201 11.09 -8.59 1.72
N THR A 202 9.79 -8.27 1.86
CA THR A 202 9.30 -6.88 1.99
C THR A 202 10.11 -6.03 2.97
N LEU A 203 10.27 -6.49 4.22
CA LEU A 203 11.06 -5.73 5.20
C LEU A 203 12.55 -5.69 4.86
N LYS A 204 13.09 -6.72 4.21
CA LYS A 204 14.49 -6.74 3.78
C LYS A 204 14.74 -5.71 2.68
N VAL A 205 13.80 -5.58 1.73
CA VAL A 205 13.84 -4.53 0.71
C VAL A 205 13.80 -3.15 1.38
N ILE A 206 12.85 -2.92 2.28
CA ILE A 206 12.71 -1.63 2.98
C ILE A 206 13.94 -1.31 3.84
N GLU A 207 14.51 -2.31 4.53
CA GLU A 207 15.72 -2.19 5.34
C GLU A 207 16.92 -1.66 4.53
N THR A 208 17.06 -2.05 3.26
CA THR A 208 18.15 -1.54 2.42
C THR A 208 18.12 -0.02 2.25
N PHE A 209 16.97 0.62 2.43
CA PHE A 209 16.80 2.07 2.34
C PHE A 209 17.13 2.80 3.64
N LEU A 210 17.17 2.11 4.78
CA LEU A 210 17.67 2.71 6.04
C LEU A 210 19.18 2.99 5.97
N GLN A 211 19.90 2.19 5.19
CA GLN A 211 21.34 2.27 5.03
C GLN A 211 21.77 3.13 3.81
N LYS A 212 20.83 3.67 3.05
CA LYS A 212 21.13 4.54 1.90
C LYS A 212 21.70 5.86 2.38
N LYS A 213 22.64 6.41 1.61
CA LYS A 213 23.20 7.76 1.83
C LYS A 213 22.17 8.87 1.61
N ASP A 214 21.13 8.61 0.81
CA ASP A 214 20.08 9.58 0.54
C ASP A 214 19.13 9.67 1.74
N GLU A 215 19.15 10.80 2.43
CA GLU A 215 18.33 11.01 3.62
C GLU A 215 16.83 10.99 3.32
N ASN A 216 16.39 11.40 2.13
CA ASN A 216 14.97 11.42 1.79
C ASN A 216 14.44 9.99 1.67
N LEU A 217 15.22 9.10 1.05
CA LEU A 217 14.89 7.68 0.98
C LEU A 217 14.85 7.03 2.36
N MET A 218 15.83 7.33 3.23
CA MET A 218 15.84 6.86 4.62
C MET A 218 14.60 7.34 5.38
N LYS A 219 14.26 8.63 5.29
CA LYS A 219 13.07 9.24 5.94
C LYS A 219 11.77 8.61 5.42
N ALA A 220 11.68 8.36 4.11
CA ALA A 220 10.53 7.70 3.51
C ALA A 220 10.40 6.25 4.00
N ALA A 221 11.50 5.50 4.08
CA ALA A 221 11.52 4.13 4.59
C ALA A 221 11.10 4.09 6.07
N ILE A 222 11.63 4.98 6.92
CA ILE A 222 11.22 5.11 8.33
C ILE A 222 9.72 5.40 8.44
N SER A 223 9.20 6.30 7.62
CA SER A 223 7.77 6.63 7.60
C SER A 223 6.90 5.42 7.20
N LEU A 224 7.34 4.64 6.21
CA LEU A 224 6.67 3.38 5.84
C LEU A 224 6.70 2.37 7.00
N ILE A 225 7.86 2.15 7.63
CA ILE A 225 8.00 1.24 8.78
C ILE A 225 7.10 1.67 9.93
N ARG A 226 6.99 2.99 10.17
CA ARG A 226 6.07 3.55 11.17
C ARG A 226 4.63 3.13 10.89
N ASN A 227 4.15 3.26 9.64
CA ASN A 227 2.80 2.81 9.30
C ASN A 227 2.67 1.28 9.46
N LEU A 228 3.63 0.50 8.95
CA LEU A 228 3.63 -0.96 9.07
C LEU A 228 3.62 -1.44 10.54
N SER A 229 4.31 -0.75 11.45
CA SER A 229 4.36 -1.10 12.87
C SER A 229 3.02 -0.98 13.59
N GLN A 230 2.05 -0.23 13.04
CA GLN A 230 0.69 -0.15 13.57
C GLN A 230 -0.10 -1.43 13.29
N HIS A 231 0.31 -2.22 12.30
CA HIS A 231 -0.39 -3.43 11.87
C HIS A 231 0.19 -4.67 12.55
N ARG A 232 -0.64 -5.39 13.32
CA ARG A 232 -0.23 -6.58 14.11
C ARG A 232 0.57 -7.61 13.30
N VAL A 233 0.22 -7.80 12.03
CA VAL A 233 0.88 -8.74 11.11
C VAL A 233 2.37 -8.48 10.89
N PHE A 234 2.85 -7.24 11.12
CA PHE A 234 4.25 -6.85 10.95
C PHE A 234 5.04 -6.77 12.25
N GLN A 235 4.40 -6.57 13.40
CA GLN A 235 5.08 -6.22 14.65
C GLN A 235 6.18 -7.19 15.05
N SER A 236 5.87 -8.48 15.15
CA SER A 236 6.86 -9.52 15.47
C SER A 236 8.03 -9.55 14.47
N THR A 237 7.75 -9.27 13.19
CA THR A 237 8.80 -9.30 12.16
C THR A 237 9.70 -8.06 12.23
N ILE A 238 9.13 -6.89 12.53
CA ILE A 238 9.90 -5.65 12.73
C ILE A 238 10.80 -5.80 13.97
N VAL A 239 10.26 -6.31 15.09
CA VAL A 239 11.06 -6.59 16.30
C VAL A 239 12.24 -7.51 15.99
N ASN A 240 11.99 -8.61 15.27
CA ASN A 240 13.02 -9.61 15.01
C ASN A 240 14.06 -9.18 13.96
N LYS A 241 13.69 -8.32 13.00
CA LYS A 241 14.55 -8.01 11.84
C LYS A 241 15.07 -6.59 11.80
N MET A 242 14.33 -5.61 12.29
CA MET A 242 14.64 -4.18 12.08
C MET A 242 15.05 -3.45 13.36
N LEU A 243 14.81 -4.03 14.54
CA LEU A 243 15.13 -3.39 15.81
C LEU A 243 16.60 -3.00 15.98
N PRO A 244 17.59 -3.81 15.54
CA PRO A 244 19.00 -3.40 15.60
C PRO A 244 19.27 -2.11 14.81
N GLU A 245 18.77 -2.02 13.58
CA GLU A 245 18.96 -0.85 12.72
C GLU A 245 18.22 0.39 13.26
N ILE A 246 17.00 0.22 13.77
CA ILE A 246 16.24 1.29 14.44
C ILE A 246 17.03 1.85 15.63
N ASN A 247 17.63 1.00 16.45
CA ASN A 247 18.43 1.41 17.59
C ASN A 247 19.72 2.13 17.17
N ASN A 248 20.38 1.69 16.10
CA ASN A 248 21.55 2.36 15.54
C ASN A 248 21.20 3.78 15.09
N LEU A 249 20.11 3.95 14.33
CA LEU A 249 19.64 5.27 13.88
C LEU A 249 19.28 6.20 15.06
N LEU A 250 18.67 5.65 16.11
CA LEU A 250 18.39 6.40 17.35
C LEU A 250 19.67 6.82 18.07
N ALA A 251 20.68 5.95 18.14
CA ALA A 251 21.97 6.27 18.74
C ALA A 251 22.68 7.40 17.96
N GLU A 252 22.52 7.43 16.64
CA GLU A 252 22.99 8.50 15.76
C GLU A 252 22.12 9.78 15.81
N ARG A 253 21.05 9.79 16.61
CA ARG A 253 20.07 10.89 16.74
C ARG A 253 19.38 11.27 15.42
N LYS A 254 19.25 10.33 14.48
CA LYS A 254 18.51 10.52 13.22
C LYS A 254 17.04 10.20 13.43
N GLU A 255 16.15 11.03 12.90
CA GLU A 255 14.70 10.74 12.83
C GLU A 255 14.08 10.25 14.16
N VAL A 256 14.48 10.86 15.28
CA VAL A 256 14.16 10.38 16.64
C VAL A 256 12.66 10.23 16.86
N VAL A 257 11.86 11.21 16.44
CA VAL A 257 10.40 11.22 16.66
C VAL A 257 9.71 10.03 15.98
N PRO A 258 9.84 9.82 14.66
CA PRO A 258 9.18 8.68 14.01
C PRO A 258 9.76 7.33 14.46
N LEU A 259 11.04 7.22 14.80
CA LEU A 259 11.63 5.99 15.35
C LEU A 259 11.06 5.66 16.73
N CYS A 260 10.90 6.64 17.62
CA CYS A 260 10.21 6.44 18.89
C CYS A 260 8.75 6.01 18.68
N GLN A 261 8.05 6.56 17.69
CA GLN A 261 6.68 6.12 17.38
C GLN A 261 6.62 4.65 16.92
N ILE A 262 7.62 4.18 16.17
CA ILE A 262 7.74 2.75 15.83
C ILE A 262 7.85 1.93 17.11
N LEU A 263 8.77 2.27 18.02
CA LEU A 263 8.96 1.54 19.27
C LEU A 263 7.67 1.53 20.13
N ILE A 264 6.97 2.66 20.21
CA ILE A 264 5.67 2.76 20.90
C ILE A 264 4.68 1.77 20.30
N ASN A 265 4.51 1.74 18.97
CA ASN A 265 3.59 0.82 18.31
C ASN A 265 3.92 -0.66 18.57
N LEU A 266 5.21 -1.00 18.69
CA LEU A 266 5.66 -2.37 18.99
C LEU A 266 5.42 -2.76 20.46
N CYS A 267 5.43 -1.80 21.38
CA CYS A 267 5.22 -2.06 22.81
C CYS A 267 3.74 -2.30 23.17
N TRP A 268 2.80 -1.55 22.58
CA TRP A 268 1.40 -1.49 23.04
C TRP A 268 0.60 -2.81 22.88
N ASN A 269 1.01 -3.72 22.00
CA ASN A 269 0.33 -5.02 21.84
C ASN A 269 1.04 -6.19 22.56
N SER A 270 2.19 -5.93 23.18
CA SER A 270 2.85 -6.92 24.05
C SER A 270 2.08 -7.09 25.37
N THR A 271 1.39 -6.03 25.81
CA THR A 271 0.65 -5.97 27.08
C THR A 271 -0.79 -6.48 27.01
N GLU A 272 -1.38 -6.61 25.82
CA GLU A 272 -2.73 -7.20 25.66
C GLU A 272 -2.70 -8.75 25.66
N ASN A 273 -1.51 -9.35 25.57
CA ASN A 273 -1.30 -10.80 25.55
C ASN A 273 -0.64 -11.34 26.85
N SER A 274 -0.55 -10.52 27.90
CA SER A 274 -0.04 -10.90 29.24
C SER A 274 -1.16 -10.79 30.27
#